data_AF-A0A7Y4Z773-F1
#
_entry.id   AF-A0A7Y4Z773-F1
#
_cell.length_a   1.000
_cell.length_b   1.000
_cell.length_c   1.000
_cell.angle_alpha   90.00
_cell.angle_beta   90.00
_cell.angle_gamma   90.00
#
_symmetry.space_group_name_H-M   'P 1'
#
loop_
_entity.id
_entity.type
_entity.pdbx_description
1 polymer ?
#
loop_
_entity_poly.entity_id
_entity_poly.type
_entity_poly.pdbx_seq_one_letter_code
_entity_poly.pdbx_strand_id
1 'polypeptide(L)'
;MIHQPGRFYILIEVEKEATQSVFFYLKENKYSVFIEPTKDIIEKYLPNEKETLIVKSLVSEAPVQIIDRINTPTIEKMLVDIFCDDTIFAAQQGSEMRNIFQEAMSKYAVNENRMLRYADRRRKKDSLIEYLTTNLRQQNRFAANI
;
A
#
# COMPACT_ATOMS: atom_id res chain seq x y z
N MET A 1 10.26 21.00 -1.50
CA MET A 1 9.14 20.52 -2.32
C MET A 1 9.45 19.08 -2.71
N ILE A 2 8.71 18.11 -2.18
CA ILE A 2 8.92 16.69 -2.52
C ILE A 2 8.23 16.48 -3.86
N HIS A 3 9.01 16.28 -4.92
CA HIS A 3 8.49 16.01 -6.26
C HIS A 3 8.01 14.56 -6.29
N GLN A 4 6.71 14.32 -6.14
CA GLN A 4 6.13 12.99 -6.33
C GLN A 4 6.14 12.66 -7.83
N PRO A 5 6.69 11.51 -8.26
CA PRO A 5 6.60 11.08 -9.65
C PRO A 5 5.13 10.95 -10.07
N GLY A 6 4.73 11.51 -11.21
CA GLY A 6 3.37 11.40 -11.76
C GLY A 6 3.05 10.01 -12.33
N ARG A 7 3.36 8.93 -11.60
CA ARG A 7 3.04 7.56 -11.99
C ARG A 7 1.81 7.10 -11.24
N PHE A 8 0.73 6.85 -11.99
CA PHE A 8 -0.55 6.43 -11.44
C PHE A 8 -0.88 5.04 -11.96
N TYR A 9 -1.10 4.11 -11.05
CA TYR A 9 -1.60 2.77 -11.36
C TYR A 9 -2.70 2.39 -10.38
N ILE A 10 -3.59 1.50 -10.83
CA ILE A 10 -4.69 0.97 -10.03
C ILE A 10 -4.31 -0.44 -9.60
N LEU A 11 -4.32 -0.69 -8.29
CA LEU A 11 -4.13 -2.02 -7.73
C LEU A 11 -5.45 -2.79 -7.74
N ILE A 12 -5.43 -3.97 -8.35
CA ILE A 12 -6.53 -4.93 -8.34
C ILE A 12 -6.05 -6.16 -7.57
N GLU A 13 -6.52 -6.28 -6.32
CA GLU A 13 -6.21 -7.41 -5.46
C GLU A 13 -7.33 -8.44 -5.52
N VAL A 14 -6.99 -9.68 -5.86
CA VAL A 14 -7.94 -10.79 -6.03
C VAL A 14 -7.47 -12.02 -5.27
N GLU A 15 -8.36 -13.00 -5.09
CA GLU A 15 -7.96 -14.28 -4.50
C GLU A 15 -6.76 -14.87 -5.26
N LYS A 16 -5.83 -15.49 -4.52
CA LYS A 16 -4.54 -15.92 -5.04
C LYS A 16 -4.70 -16.80 -6.28
N GLU A 17 -5.65 -17.72 -6.23
CA GLU A 17 -6.01 -18.68 -7.28
C GLU A 17 -6.57 -18.00 -8.53
N ALA A 18 -7.18 -16.82 -8.38
CA ALA A 18 -7.79 -16.05 -9.48
C ALA A 18 -6.84 -15.04 -10.14
N THR A 19 -5.69 -14.74 -9.53
CA THR A 19 -4.74 -13.70 -9.99
C THR A 19 -4.39 -13.84 -11.47
N GLN A 20 -4.06 -15.05 -11.92
CA GLN A 20 -3.69 -15.31 -13.33
C GLN A 20 -4.89 -15.12 -14.26
N SER A 21 -6.05 -15.68 -13.91
CA SER A 21 -7.26 -15.58 -14.73
C SER A 21 -7.70 -14.13 -14.92
N VAL A 22 -7.66 -13.32 -13.84
CA VAL A 22 -8.00 -11.89 -13.88
C VAL A 22 -7.00 -11.11 -14.73
N PHE A 23 -5.70 -11.41 -14.59
CA PHE A 23 -4.68 -10.80 -15.43
C PHE A 23 -4.90 -11.06 -16.92
N PHE A 24 -5.12 -12.33 -17.32
CA PHE A 24 -5.36 -12.67 -18.73
C PHE A 24 -6.65 -12.05 -19.25
N TYR A 25 -7.72 -12.06 -18.46
CA TYR A 25 -8.97 -11.38 -18.81
C TYR A 25 -8.77 -9.89 -19.13
N LEU A 26 -8.07 -9.15 -18.26
CA LEU A 26 -7.76 -7.74 -18.49
C LEU A 26 -6.86 -7.53 -19.71
N LYS A 27 -5.89 -8.42 -19.92
CA LYS A 27 -4.97 -8.36 -21.06
C LYS A 27 -5.68 -8.60 -22.40
N GLU A 28 -6.58 -9.58 -22.46
CA GLU A 28 -7.40 -9.87 -23.65
C GLU A 28 -8.34 -8.72 -23.99
N ASN A 29 -8.83 -8.01 -22.97
CA ASN A 29 -9.62 -6.78 -23.12
C ASN A 29 -8.75 -5.54 -23.40
N LYS A 30 -7.46 -5.70 -23.71
CA LYS A 30 -6.52 -4.65 -24.14
C LYS A 30 -6.23 -3.58 -23.08
N TYR A 31 -6.45 -3.87 -21.79
CA TYR A 31 -5.97 -2.99 -20.72
C TYR A 31 -4.44 -3.02 -20.61
N SER A 32 -3.84 -1.89 -20.23
CA SER A 32 -2.44 -1.88 -19.81
C SER A 32 -2.37 -2.52 -18.42
N VAL A 33 -1.89 -3.76 -18.34
CA VAL A 33 -1.94 -4.55 -17.12
C VAL A 33 -0.64 -5.29 -16.87
N PHE A 34 -0.22 -5.31 -15.61
CA PHE A 34 0.89 -6.12 -15.09
C PHE A 34 0.39 -7.07 -14.00
N ILE A 35 1.06 -8.21 -13.85
CA ILE A 35 0.83 -9.15 -12.77
C ILE A 35 2.07 -9.18 -11.87
N GLU A 36 1.87 -8.89 -10.59
CA GLU A 36 2.91 -8.89 -9.54
C GLU A 36 4.29 -8.39 -10.03
N PRO A 37 4.38 -7.17 -10.60
CA PRO A 37 5.58 -6.72 -11.27
C PRO A 37 6.73 -6.52 -10.28
N THR A 38 7.94 -6.82 -10.76
CA THR A 38 9.18 -6.50 -10.03
C THR A 38 9.51 -5.03 -10.17
N LYS A 39 10.44 -4.54 -9.34
CA LYS A 39 10.95 -3.16 -9.42
C LYS A 39 11.48 -2.83 -10.81
N ASP A 40 12.22 -3.75 -11.43
CA ASP A 40 12.75 -3.59 -12.78
C ASP A 40 11.63 -3.44 -13.82
N ILE A 41 10.55 -4.21 -13.67
CA ILE A 41 9.39 -4.13 -14.55
C ILE A 41 8.72 -2.75 -14.42
N ILE A 42 8.51 -2.30 -13.18
CA ILE A 42 7.90 -0.99 -12.89
C ILE A 42 8.76 0.15 -13.45
N GLU A 43 10.08 0.09 -13.28
CA GLU A 43 10.97 1.17 -13.70
C GLU A 43 11.08 1.31 -15.21
N LYS A 44 11.15 0.18 -15.93
CA LYS A 44 11.42 0.15 -17.38
C LYS A 44 10.17 0.12 -18.25
N TYR A 45 9.08 -0.47 -17.78
CA TYR A 45 7.94 -0.81 -18.64
C TYR A 45 6.63 -0.16 -18.20
N LEU A 46 6.55 0.42 -17.00
CA LEU A 46 5.34 1.12 -16.59
C LEU A 46 5.18 2.42 -17.41
N PRO A 47 4.12 2.57 -18.21
CA PRO A 47 3.93 3.77 -19.01
C PRO A 47 3.60 4.97 -18.11
N ASN A 48 4.26 6.11 -18.34
CA ASN A 48 4.04 7.32 -17.54
C ASN A 48 2.71 8.04 -17.86
N GLU A 49 2.11 7.78 -19.03
CA GLU A 49 0.96 8.56 -19.54
C GLU A 49 -0.35 7.75 -19.63
N LYS A 50 -0.34 6.47 -19.23
CA LYS A 50 -1.51 5.60 -19.31
C LYS A 50 -1.86 5.04 -17.95
N GLU A 51 -3.14 5.07 -17.62
CA GLU A 51 -3.68 4.34 -16.47
C GLU A 51 -3.30 2.87 -16.61
N THR A 52 -2.55 2.38 -15.64
CA THR A 52 -2.00 1.02 -15.64
C THR A 52 -2.61 0.23 -14.52
N LEU A 53 -3.06 -0.99 -14.80
CA LEU A 53 -3.60 -1.92 -13.82
C LEU A 53 -2.47 -2.82 -13.31
N ILE A 54 -2.45 -3.07 -12.00
CA ILE A 54 -1.55 -4.04 -11.40
C ILE A 54 -2.40 -5.07 -10.67
N VAL A 55 -2.39 -6.31 -11.16
CA VAL A 55 -3.07 -7.45 -10.54
C VAL A 55 -2.14 -8.12 -9.55
N LYS A 56 -2.58 -8.29 -8.31
CA LYS A 56 -1.83 -9.00 -7.24
C LYS A 56 -2.76 -9.88 -6.41
N SER A 57 -2.16 -10.82 -5.70
CA SER A 57 -2.89 -11.63 -4.72
C SER A 57 -3.29 -10.79 -3.49
N LEU A 58 -4.56 -10.89 -3.09
CA LEU A 58 -5.09 -10.33 -1.86
C LEU A 58 -4.61 -11.17 -0.69
N VAL A 59 -3.90 -10.55 0.25
CA VAL A 59 -3.46 -11.20 1.48
C VAL A 59 -4.69 -11.57 2.33
N SER A 60 -4.70 -12.76 2.91
CA SER A 60 -5.81 -13.23 3.75
C SER A 60 -6.08 -12.29 4.92
N GLU A 61 -7.36 -12.12 5.24
CA GLU A 61 -7.84 -11.20 6.30
C GLU A 61 -7.40 -9.73 6.12
N ALA A 62 -7.03 -9.36 4.89
CA ALA A 62 -6.78 -7.97 4.52
C ALA A 62 -7.97 -7.08 4.95
N PRO A 63 -7.70 -5.98 5.67
CA PRO A 63 -8.77 -5.15 6.17
C PRO A 63 -9.35 -4.30 5.02
N VAL A 64 -10.52 -4.72 4.54
CA VAL A 64 -11.29 -4.03 3.50
C VAL A 64 -12.56 -3.40 4.07
N GLN A 65 -13.18 -2.54 3.27
CA GLN A 65 -14.48 -1.92 3.49
C GLN A 65 -15.24 -1.86 2.16
N ILE A 66 -16.57 -1.74 2.21
CA ILE A 66 -17.40 -1.62 1.02
C ILE A 66 -17.70 -0.15 0.79
N ILE A 67 -17.27 0.38 -0.35
CA ILE A 67 -17.64 1.71 -0.86
C ILE A 67 -18.28 1.49 -2.21
N ASP A 68 -19.50 2.02 -2.42
CA ASP A 68 -20.24 1.88 -3.68
C ASP A 68 -20.31 0.44 -4.22
N ARG A 69 -20.51 -0.53 -3.31
CA ARG A 69 -20.55 -1.98 -3.58
C ARG A 69 -19.23 -2.60 -4.05
N ILE A 70 -18.13 -1.87 -3.96
CA ILE A 70 -16.78 -2.32 -4.29
C ILE A 70 -15.99 -2.53 -2.99
N ASN A 71 -15.28 -3.65 -2.90
CA ASN A 71 -14.31 -3.88 -1.82
C ASN A 71 -13.11 -2.96 -2.03
N THR A 72 -12.88 -2.08 -1.06
CA THR A 72 -11.82 -1.06 -1.08
C THR A 72 -10.92 -1.24 0.15
N PRO A 73 -9.63 -0.87 0.07
CA PRO A 73 -8.74 -0.97 1.21
C PRO A 73 -9.16 0.04 2.30
N THR A 74 -9.01 -0.38 3.56
CA THR A 74 -9.07 0.54 4.70
C THR A 74 -7.75 1.28 4.87
N ILE A 75 -7.73 2.33 5.70
CA ILE A 75 -6.49 3.05 6.00
C ILE A 75 -5.45 2.15 6.67
N GLU A 76 -5.87 1.22 7.53
CA GLU A 76 -4.97 0.25 8.15
C GLU A 76 -4.28 -0.64 7.12
N LYS A 77 -5.02 -1.07 6.09
CA LYS A 77 -4.46 -1.84 4.97
C LYS A 77 -3.44 -1.02 4.21
N MET A 78 -3.82 0.21 3.80
CA MET A 78 -2.95 1.08 3.02
C MET A 78 -1.61 1.36 3.74
N LEU A 79 -1.66 1.66 5.04
CA LEU A 79 -0.45 1.91 5.83
C LEU A 79 0.47 0.69 5.90
N VAL A 80 -0.10 -0.49 6.17
CA VAL A 80 0.68 -1.74 6.20
C VAL A 80 1.22 -2.08 4.82
N ASP A 81 0.47 -1.81 3.76
CA ASP A 81 0.90 -2.13 2.40
C ASP A 81 2.07 -1.26 1.95
N ILE A 82 2.02 0.04 2.23
CA ILE A 82 3.13 0.97 2.01
C ILE A 82 4.37 0.53 2.79
N PHE A 83 4.20 0.06 4.03
CA PHE A 83 5.31 -0.41 4.86
C PHE A 83 5.93 -1.73 4.36
N CYS A 84 5.12 -2.62 3.80
CA CYS A 84 5.56 -3.98 3.48
C CYS A 84 6.05 -4.17 2.03
N ASP A 85 5.63 -3.31 1.10
CA ASP A 85 5.87 -3.48 -0.34
C ASP A 85 6.59 -2.26 -0.93
N ASP A 86 7.92 -2.30 -0.83
CA ASP A 86 8.83 -1.25 -1.32
C ASP A 86 8.94 -1.22 -2.86
N THR A 87 8.38 -2.22 -3.54
CA THR A 87 8.40 -2.33 -4.99
C THR A 87 7.22 -1.58 -5.59
N ILE A 88 6.01 -1.86 -5.12
CA ILE A 88 4.82 -1.12 -5.52
C ILE A 88 4.91 0.31 -4.98
N PHE A 89 5.11 0.47 -3.67
CA PHE A 89 5.08 1.77 -3.01
C PHE A 89 6.47 2.43 -2.94
N ALA A 90 7.30 2.22 -3.97
CA ALA A 90 8.67 2.76 -4.02
C ALA A 90 8.72 4.28 -3.84
N ALA A 91 7.76 5.00 -4.45
CA ALA A 91 7.66 6.46 -4.35
C ALA A 91 7.24 6.94 -2.94
N GLN A 92 6.59 6.10 -2.16
CA GLN A 92 6.14 6.40 -0.81
C GLN A 92 7.18 5.99 0.25
N GLN A 93 8.33 5.42 -0.11
CA GLN A 93 9.34 5.02 0.87
C GLN A 93 10.09 6.22 1.49
N GLY A 94 10.87 5.97 2.54
CA GLY A 94 11.75 6.98 3.15
C GLY A 94 11.00 8.04 3.95
N SER A 95 11.27 9.32 3.67
CA SER A 95 10.61 10.44 4.37
C SER A 95 9.12 10.52 4.08
N GLU A 96 8.71 10.14 2.86
CA GLU A 96 7.31 10.19 2.48
C GLU A 96 6.48 9.20 3.30
N MET A 97 6.99 7.99 3.55
CA MET A 97 6.31 7.00 4.39
C MET A 97 6.05 7.57 5.79
N ARG A 98 7.04 8.24 6.37
CA ARG A 98 6.90 8.88 7.69
C ARG A 98 5.80 9.94 7.68
N ASN A 99 5.79 10.80 6.67
CA ASN A 99 4.75 11.82 6.51
C ASN A 99 3.36 11.17 6.38
N ILE A 100 3.21 10.16 5.52
CA ILE A 100 1.94 9.44 5.34
C ILE A 100 1.45 8.85 6.66
N PHE A 101 2.31 8.15 7.39
CA PHE A 101 1.94 7.57 8.69
C PHE A 101 1.56 8.64 9.71
N GLN A 102 2.32 9.73 9.81
CA GLN A 102 2.05 10.82 10.75
C GLN A 102 0.72 11.51 10.44
N GLU A 103 0.47 11.84 9.17
CA GLU A 103 -0.76 12.48 8.73
C GLU A 103 -1.97 11.55 8.87
N ALA A 104 -1.80 10.26 8.58
CA ALA A 104 -2.86 9.27 8.74
C ALA A 104 -3.28 9.13 10.21
N MET A 105 -2.31 8.98 11.11
CA MET A 105 -2.54 8.80 12.54
C MET A 105 -3.07 10.06 13.24
N SER A 106 -2.77 11.26 12.70
CA SER A 106 -3.25 12.53 13.27
C SER A 106 -4.65 12.91 12.79
N LYS A 107 -5.00 12.60 11.53
CA LYS A 107 -6.26 13.04 10.91
C LYS A 107 -7.37 12.01 10.91
N TYR A 108 -7.04 10.72 11.00
CA TYR A 108 -8.01 9.64 10.89
C TYR A 108 -7.98 8.75 12.13
N ALA A 109 -9.12 8.15 12.44
CA ALA A 109 -9.22 7.11 13.46
C ALA A 109 -8.65 5.79 12.91
N VAL A 110 -7.35 5.58 13.11
CA VAL A 110 -6.66 4.33 12.72
C VAL A 110 -6.77 3.31 13.86
N ASN A 111 -7.30 2.13 13.55
CA ASN A 111 -7.37 1.01 14.48
C ASN A 111 -6.02 0.26 14.51
N GLU A 112 -5.15 0.62 15.45
CA GLU A 112 -3.82 0.00 15.61
C GLU A 112 -3.88 -1.53 15.72
N ASN A 113 -4.86 -2.09 16.45
CA ASN A 113 -4.99 -3.54 16.58
C ASN A 113 -5.30 -4.22 15.24
N ARG A 114 -6.21 -3.64 14.44
CA ARG A 114 -6.53 -4.16 13.10
C ARG A 114 -5.32 -4.06 12.17
N MET A 115 -4.60 -2.94 12.21
CA MET A 115 -3.37 -2.71 11.47
C MET A 115 -2.28 -3.74 11.82
N LEU A 116 -2.01 -3.94 13.12
CA LEU A 116 -0.99 -4.88 13.60
C LEU A 116 -1.34 -6.34 13.29
N ARG A 117 -2.61 -6.74 13.36
CA ARG A 117 -3.05 -8.07 12.90
C ARG A 117 -2.78 -8.28 11.41
N TYR A 118 -3.05 -7.26 10.58
CA TYR A 118 -2.78 -7.37 9.16
C TYR A 118 -1.27 -7.41 8.85
N ALA A 119 -0.46 -6.60 9.55
CA ALA A 119 0.99 -6.67 9.46
C ALA A 119 1.54 -8.05 9.86
N ASP A 120 0.89 -8.75 10.79
CA ASP A 120 1.22 -10.12 11.17
C ASP A 120 0.99 -11.11 10.02
N ARG A 121 -0.14 -10.99 9.30
CA ARG A 121 -0.40 -11.77 8.07
C ARG A 121 0.67 -11.53 6.99
N ARG A 122 1.28 -10.35 6.98
CA ARG A 122 2.43 -10.00 6.11
C ARG A 122 3.80 -10.32 6.72
N ARG A 123 3.87 -10.94 7.91
CA ARG A 123 5.10 -11.27 8.66
C ARG A 123 5.98 -10.06 8.99
N LYS A 124 5.35 -8.91 9.23
CA LYS A 124 5.99 -7.61 9.46
C LYS A 124 5.51 -6.92 10.73
N LYS A 125 4.77 -7.62 11.60
CA LYS A 125 4.22 -7.06 12.85
C LYS A 125 5.29 -6.43 13.73
N ASP A 126 6.33 -7.17 14.09
CA ASP A 126 7.35 -6.67 15.02
C ASP A 126 8.14 -5.50 14.43
N SER A 127 8.50 -5.59 13.14
CA SER A 127 9.14 -4.48 12.41
C SER A 127 8.25 -3.24 12.33
N LEU A 128 6.93 -3.41 12.16
CA LEU A 128 5.99 -2.29 12.16
C LEU A 128 5.88 -1.68 13.55
N ILE A 129 5.83 -2.49 14.62
CA ILE A 129 5.83 -1.98 16.00
C ILE A 129 7.08 -1.13 16.25
N GLU A 130 8.26 -1.65 15.90
CA GLU A 130 9.52 -0.92 16.03
C GLU A 130 9.48 0.40 15.27
N TYR A 131 9.01 0.37 14.02
CA TYR A 131 8.86 1.57 13.20
C TYR A 131 7.96 2.63 13.85
N LEU A 132 6.78 2.23 14.36
CA LEU A 132 5.83 3.12 15.03
C LEU A 132 6.42 3.72 16.31
N THR A 133 7.14 2.91 17.12
CA THR A 133 7.72 3.37 18.38
C THR A 133 8.88 4.34 18.16
N THR A 134 9.74 4.08 17.18
CA THR A 134 10.96 4.86 16.95
C THR A 134 10.67 6.14 16.18
N ASN A 135 9.83 6.07 15.14
CA ASN A 135 9.66 7.18 14.20
C ASN A 135 8.45 8.07 14.49
N LEU A 136 7.40 7.56 15.15
CA LEU A 136 6.16 8.32 15.36
C LEU A 136 5.96 8.74 16.83
N ARG A 137 6.21 7.84 17.78
CA ARG A 137 5.93 8.12 19.20
C ARG A 137 6.99 8.94 19.92
N GLN A 138 8.25 8.93 19.45
CA GLN A 138 9.29 9.78 20.03
C GLN A 138 9.06 11.27 19.76
N GLN A 139 8.45 11.65 18.63
CA GLN A 139 8.24 13.06 18.27
C GLN A 139 7.03 13.72 18.95
N ASN A 140 5.97 12.96 19.27
CA ASN A 140 4.85 13.49 20.06
C ASN A 140 5.27 13.92 21.48
N ARG A 141 6.40 13.40 22.00
CA ARG A 141 6.98 13.89 23.27
C ARG A 141 7.76 15.20 23.14
N PHE A 142 8.24 15.55 21.95
CA PHE A 142 8.91 16.84 21.72
C PHE A 142 7.90 17.95 21.41
N ALA A 143 6.80 17.64 20.70
CA ALA A 143 5.75 18.61 20.40
C ALA A 143 4.86 18.97 21.61
N ALA A 144 4.84 18.15 22.66
CA ALA A 144 4.09 18.42 23.90
C ALA A 144 4.88 19.23 24.96
N ASN A 145 6.15 19.56 24.67
CA ASN A 145 7.06 20.26 25.59
C ASN A 145 7.54 21.63 25.05
N ILE A 146 6.81 22.20 24.08
CA ILE A 146 6.99 23.56 23.55
C ILE A 146 5.63 24.24 23.59
#